data_AF-A0A8T4MPD7-F1
#
_entry.id   AF-A0A8T4MPD7-F1
#
_cell.length_a   1.000
_cell.length_b   1.000
_cell.length_c   1.000
_cell.angle_alpha   90.00
_cell.angle_beta   90.00
_cell.angle_gamma   90.00
#
_symmetry.space_group_name_H-M   'P 1'
#
loop_
_entity.id
_entity.type
_entity.pdbx_description
1 polymer ?
#
loop_
_entity_poly.entity_id
_entity_poly.type
_entity_poly.pdbx_seq_one_letter_code
_entity_poly.pdbx_strand_id
1 'polypeptide(L)'
;MKTTIEPNIIDSKYLRQIKKARSELKYNRKNFWKKNQVNFLNNIKTIISFFEFPEKWTVNVIASRFLLDKESMPYDNDVWSFSDVVSATEDIGYNIILFFNRTDLEFLSAPAILPLVVHEIAHVYQAAREPETYVTSSIDKELNKEYEKEAEAEEKKFSDEFRKQNVLEKVLYCYDKKGWKGAKKMVQFAREEVKDAFGGGYDEDLTEEEYKIFQKAEEEKDMDIFIDYFIDSLKEKEEEEVPTLIKQEVETK
;
A
#
# COMPACT_ATOMS: atom_id res chain seq x y z
N MET A 1 16.23 3.07 -16.81
CA MET A 1 15.10 2.25 -17.27
C MET A 1 13.83 2.89 -16.74
N LYS A 2 12.78 3.01 -17.55
CA LYS A 2 11.48 3.54 -17.09
C LYS A 2 10.70 2.38 -16.47
N THR A 3 10.07 2.59 -15.32
CA THR A 3 9.02 1.71 -14.78
C THR A 3 7.87 1.67 -15.79
N THR A 4 7.83 0.66 -16.66
CA THR A 4 6.97 0.58 -17.85
C THR A 4 5.55 0.10 -17.51
N ILE A 5 4.87 0.78 -16.59
CA ILE A 5 3.43 0.59 -16.42
C ILE A 5 2.73 1.93 -16.53
N GLU A 6 1.70 1.98 -17.36
CA GLU A 6 0.76 3.10 -17.41
C GLU A 6 -0.18 3.01 -16.19
N PRO A 7 -0.10 3.95 -15.23
CA PRO A 7 -0.93 3.93 -14.01
C PRO A 7 -2.43 3.77 -14.32
N ASN A 8 -2.89 4.36 -15.43
CA ASN A 8 -4.29 4.36 -15.88
C ASN A 8 -4.94 2.96 -16.00
N ILE A 9 -4.18 1.92 -16.40
CA ILE A 9 -4.72 0.57 -16.56
C ILE A 9 -4.94 -0.10 -15.21
N ILE A 10 -4.01 0.09 -14.28
CA ILE A 10 -4.11 -0.41 -12.90
C ILE A 10 -5.23 0.33 -12.17
N ASP A 11 -5.28 1.65 -12.31
CA ASP A 11 -6.26 2.53 -11.67
C ASP A 11 -7.69 2.10 -12.01
N SER A 12 -8.04 2.00 -13.29
CA SER A 12 -9.41 1.62 -13.70
C SER A 12 -9.85 0.25 -13.17
N LYS A 13 -8.96 -0.76 -13.17
CA LYS A 13 -9.26 -2.11 -12.67
C LYS A 13 -9.43 -2.15 -11.15
N TYR A 14 -8.61 -1.40 -10.41
CA TYR A 14 -8.58 -1.45 -8.95
C TYR A 14 -9.48 -0.43 -8.26
N LEU A 15 -9.82 0.71 -8.88
CA LEU A 15 -10.81 1.65 -8.36
C LEU A 15 -12.20 1.01 -8.20
N ARG A 16 -12.61 0.16 -9.16
CA ARG A 16 -13.84 -0.64 -9.01
C ARG A 16 -13.75 -1.62 -7.83
N GLN A 17 -12.56 -2.16 -7.57
CA GLN A 17 -12.34 -3.04 -6.42
C GLN A 17 -12.37 -2.26 -5.11
N ILE A 18 -11.86 -1.03 -5.05
CA ILE A 18 -11.98 -0.12 -3.91
C ILE A 18 -13.45 0.11 -3.57
N LYS A 19 -14.29 0.46 -4.55
CA LYS A 19 -15.73 0.68 -4.34
C LYS A 19 -16.40 -0.54 -3.70
N LYS A 20 -16.08 -1.74 -4.21
CA LYS A 20 -16.58 -3.00 -3.65
C LYS A 20 -16.03 -3.26 -2.25
N ALA A 21 -14.75 -2.99 -2.02
CA ALA A 21 -14.11 -3.16 -0.72
C ALA A 21 -14.74 -2.25 0.34
N ARG A 22 -14.93 -0.96 0.05
CA ARG A 22 -15.59 -0.01 0.97
C ARG A 22 -17.03 -0.40 1.29
N SER A 23 -17.78 -0.90 0.31
CA SER A 23 -19.12 -1.45 0.55
C SER A 23 -19.09 -2.71 1.43
N GLU A 24 -18.17 -3.65 1.17
CA GLU A 24 -17.97 -4.84 2.02
C GLU A 24 -17.51 -4.44 3.43
N LEU A 25 -16.71 -3.39 3.58
CA LEU A 25 -16.29 -2.84 4.89
C LEU A 25 -17.44 -2.16 5.65
N LYS A 26 -18.39 -1.53 4.96
CA LYS A 26 -19.56 -0.96 5.64
C LYS A 26 -20.55 -2.04 6.08
N TYR A 27 -20.83 -3.00 5.20
CA TYR A 27 -21.98 -3.90 5.39
C TYR A 27 -21.61 -5.36 5.75
N ASN A 28 -20.36 -5.79 5.59
CA ASN A 28 -19.96 -7.20 5.78
C ASN A 28 -18.45 -7.40 6.13
N ARG A 29 -17.92 -6.65 7.11
CA ARG A 29 -16.50 -6.70 7.51
C ARG A 29 -15.96 -8.10 7.81
N LYS A 30 -16.73 -8.91 8.53
CA LYS A 30 -16.31 -10.28 8.90
C LYS A 30 -15.97 -11.12 7.68
N ASN A 31 -16.80 -11.06 6.64
CA ASN A 31 -16.55 -11.79 5.41
C ASN A 31 -15.41 -11.15 4.59
N PHE A 32 -15.32 -9.82 4.58
CA PHE A 32 -14.24 -9.08 3.94
C PHE A 32 -12.86 -9.56 4.44
N TRP A 33 -12.63 -9.56 5.76
CA TRP A 33 -11.37 -10.01 6.36
C TRP A 33 -11.05 -11.46 6.01
N LYS A 34 -12.02 -12.37 6.18
CA LYS A 34 -11.83 -13.80 5.88
C LYS A 34 -11.48 -14.03 4.41
N LYS A 35 -12.15 -13.32 3.50
CA LYS A 35 -11.91 -13.42 2.06
C LYS A 35 -10.50 -12.92 1.71
N ASN A 36 -10.04 -11.82 2.29
CA ASN A 36 -8.70 -11.29 2.03
C ASN A 36 -7.62 -12.25 2.54
N GLN A 37 -7.77 -12.77 3.76
CA GLN A 37 -6.85 -13.75 4.36
C GLN A 37 -6.66 -14.99 3.49
N VAL A 38 -7.75 -15.51 2.93
CA VAL A 38 -7.72 -16.67 2.04
C VAL A 38 -7.06 -16.34 0.69
N ASN A 39 -7.27 -15.12 0.17
CA ASN A 39 -6.79 -14.72 -1.15
C ASN A 39 -5.43 -14.02 -1.15
N PHE A 40 -4.80 -13.79 0.00
CA PHE A 40 -3.60 -12.97 0.14
C PHE A 40 -2.49 -13.32 -0.88
N LEU A 41 -2.12 -14.60 -1.00
CA LEU A 41 -1.09 -15.04 -1.96
C LEU A 41 -1.50 -14.76 -3.41
N ASN A 42 -2.78 -14.95 -3.75
CA ASN A 42 -3.30 -14.66 -5.09
C ASN A 42 -3.33 -13.16 -5.36
N ASN A 43 -3.62 -12.33 -4.35
CA ASN A 43 -3.58 -10.87 -4.47
C ASN A 43 -2.17 -10.40 -4.79
N ILE A 44 -1.16 -10.85 -4.01
CA ILE A 44 0.27 -10.54 -4.27
C ILE A 44 0.66 -10.97 -5.68
N LYS A 45 0.38 -12.23 -6.06
CA LYS A 45 0.70 -12.75 -7.40
C LYS A 45 0.04 -11.93 -8.51
N THR A 46 -1.22 -11.54 -8.33
CA THR A 46 -1.96 -10.75 -9.32
C THR A 46 -1.37 -9.35 -9.46
N ILE A 47 -1.00 -8.70 -8.36
CA ILE A 47 -0.40 -7.37 -8.39
C ILE A 47 0.98 -7.44 -9.05
N ILE A 48 1.85 -8.35 -8.58
CA ILE A 48 3.19 -8.55 -9.14
C ILE A 48 3.15 -8.80 -10.66
N SER A 49 2.12 -9.49 -11.17
CA SER A 49 2.01 -9.80 -12.60
C SER A 49 1.85 -8.60 -13.53
N PHE A 50 1.59 -7.40 -13.00
CA PHE A 50 1.58 -6.19 -13.81
C PHE A 50 2.98 -5.66 -14.11
N PHE A 51 3.98 -6.09 -13.36
CA PHE A 51 5.33 -5.54 -13.43
C PHE A 51 6.25 -6.45 -14.23
N GLU A 52 6.96 -5.82 -15.17
CA GLU A 52 8.17 -6.39 -15.72
C GLU A 52 9.30 -6.22 -14.70
N PHE A 53 10.27 -7.12 -14.73
CA PHE A 53 11.44 -7.05 -13.86
C PHE A 53 12.70 -6.79 -14.68
N PRO A 54 13.72 -6.14 -14.10
CA PRO A 54 14.97 -5.86 -14.79
C PRO A 54 15.59 -7.11 -15.43
N GLU A 55 16.04 -6.99 -16.68
CA GLU A 55 16.72 -8.08 -17.37
C GLU A 55 17.93 -8.56 -16.55
N LYS A 56 18.13 -9.89 -16.51
CA LYS A 56 19.17 -10.61 -15.72
C LYS A 56 18.92 -10.73 -14.21
N TRP A 57 17.93 -10.04 -13.66
CA TRP A 57 17.58 -10.17 -12.24
C TRP A 57 16.54 -11.26 -12.00
N THR A 58 16.83 -12.15 -11.06
CA THR A 58 15.84 -13.10 -10.53
C THR A 58 15.19 -12.50 -9.29
N VAL A 59 13.89 -12.27 -9.35
CA VAL A 59 13.10 -11.70 -8.26
C VAL A 59 12.32 -12.81 -7.56
N ASN A 60 12.68 -13.10 -6.32
CA ASN A 60 12.03 -14.12 -5.50
C ASN A 60 10.98 -13.47 -4.59
N VAL A 61 9.71 -13.66 -4.91
CA VAL A 61 8.61 -13.11 -4.11
C VAL A 61 8.18 -14.11 -3.05
N ILE A 62 8.31 -13.73 -1.78
CA ILE A 62 7.97 -14.55 -0.61
C ILE A 62 6.87 -13.84 0.17
N ALA A 63 5.72 -14.50 0.33
CA ALA A 63 4.61 -14.00 1.15
C ALA A 63 4.32 -15.01 2.26
N SER A 64 4.91 -14.78 3.43
CA SER A 64 4.89 -15.72 4.56
C SER A 64 4.82 -14.97 5.88
N ARG A 65 4.55 -15.68 6.97
CA ARG A 65 4.77 -15.17 8.32
C ARG A 65 6.25 -15.30 8.65
N PHE A 66 6.77 -14.40 9.50
CA PHE A 66 8.01 -14.65 10.20
C PHE A 66 7.86 -15.91 11.07
N LEU A 67 8.97 -16.61 11.34
CA LEU A 67 8.97 -17.85 12.15
C LEU A 67 8.50 -17.66 13.60
N LEU A 68 8.27 -16.42 14.03
CA LEU A 68 7.79 -16.08 15.35
C LEU A 68 6.25 -16.04 15.34
N ASP A 69 5.61 -17.02 15.98
CA ASP A 69 4.19 -17.00 16.33
C ASP A 69 3.95 -15.95 17.44
N LYS A 70 4.07 -14.67 17.09
CA LYS A 70 3.60 -13.56 17.91
C LYS A 70 2.35 -12.96 17.28
N GLU A 71 1.40 -12.60 18.13
CA GLU A 71 0.32 -11.72 17.70
C GLU A 71 0.92 -10.34 17.42
N SER A 72 0.79 -9.85 16.19
CA SER A 72 1.14 -8.50 15.80
C SER A 72 -0.09 -7.74 15.32
N MET A 73 0.00 -6.42 15.39
CA MET A 73 -0.91 -5.48 14.77
C MET A 73 -0.14 -4.63 13.76
N PRO A 74 -0.82 -4.05 12.75
CA PRO A 74 -0.17 -3.22 11.75
C PRO A 74 0.62 -2.03 12.31
N TYR A 75 0.25 -1.49 13.48
CA TYR A 75 0.98 -0.40 14.12
C TYR A 75 2.14 -0.88 15.01
N ASP A 76 2.32 -2.18 15.19
CA ASP A 76 3.51 -2.70 15.84
C ASP A 76 4.67 -2.50 14.83
N ASN A 77 5.81 -1.93 15.26
CA ASN A 77 6.96 -1.56 14.42
C ASN A 77 7.71 -2.77 13.79
N ASP A 78 6.98 -3.83 13.46
CA ASP A 78 7.47 -4.96 12.69
C ASP A 78 7.43 -4.64 11.20
N VAL A 79 8.42 -5.16 10.49
CA VAL A 79 8.55 -4.97 9.05
C VAL A 79 7.35 -5.58 8.33
N TRP A 80 6.59 -4.74 7.61
CA TRP A 80 5.46 -5.17 6.80
C TRP A 80 5.92 -5.86 5.52
N SER A 81 6.92 -5.28 4.87
CA SER A 81 7.58 -5.83 3.69
C SER A 81 9.01 -5.34 3.65
N PHE A 82 9.86 -6.06 2.91
CA PHE A 82 11.19 -5.59 2.59
C PHE A 82 11.69 -6.22 1.29
N SER A 83 12.70 -5.57 0.73
CA SER A 83 13.50 -6.06 -0.38
C SER A 83 14.95 -6.23 0.08
N ASP A 84 15.59 -7.32 -0.33
CA ASP A 84 17.00 -7.55 0.01
C ASP A 84 17.76 -8.29 -1.10
N VAL A 85 18.96 -7.80 -1.39
CA VAL A 85 19.83 -8.34 -2.44
C VAL A 85 20.53 -9.58 -1.91
N VAL A 86 20.22 -10.73 -2.49
CA VAL A 86 20.84 -12.02 -2.15
C VAL A 86 22.20 -12.16 -2.83
N SER A 87 22.31 -11.73 -4.08
CA SER A 87 23.56 -11.69 -4.83
C SER A 87 23.47 -10.68 -5.97
N ALA A 88 24.60 -10.08 -6.32
CA ALA A 88 24.67 -9.10 -7.42
C ALA A 88 26.03 -9.15 -8.15
N THR A 89 26.50 -10.35 -8.47
CA THR A 89 27.77 -10.58 -9.16
C THR A 89 27.56 -11.48 -10.38
N GLU A 90 28.44 -11.39 -11.38
CA GLU A 90 28.36 -12.22 -12.59
C GLU A 90 28.53 -13.72 -12.28
N ASP A 91 29.35 -14.09 -11.29
CA ASP A 91 29.64 -15.49 -10.94
C ASP A 91 28.51 -16.19 -10.17
N ILE A 92 27.77 -15.45 -9.33
CA ILE A 92 26.69 -15.99 -8.49
C ILE A 92 25.31 -15.70 -9.11
N GLY A 93 25.24 -14.67 -9.95
CA GLY A 93 24.02 -14.13 -10.53
C GLY A 93 23.47 -12.94 -9.74
N TYR A 94 22.39 -12.35 -10.28
CA TYR A 94 21.70 -11.20 -9.73
C TYR A 94 20.35 -11.65 -9.17
N ASN A 95 20.24 -11.71 -7.84
CA ASN A 95 19.09 -12.24 -7.13
C ASN A 95 18.66 -11.25 -6.04
N ILE A 96 17.36 -10.99 -5.98
CA ILE A 96 16.73 -10.17 -4.95
C ILE A 96 15.49 -10.89 -4.40
N ILE A 97 15.23 -10.73 -3.12
CA ILE A 97 14.01 -11.21 -2.46
C ILE A 97 13.09 -10.03 -2.21
N LEU A 98 11.80 -10.22 -2.48
CA LEU A 98 10.72 -9.39 -1.97
C LEU A 98 9.96 -10.19 -0.93
N PHE A 99 9.96 -9.73 0.32
CA PHE A 99 9.24 -10.36 1.41
C PHE A 99 8.00 -9.55 1.79
N PHE A 100 6.86 -10.20 1.91
CA PHE A 100 5.62 -9.63 2.41
C PHE A 100 5.18 -10.39 3.67
N ASN A 101 5.18 -9.69 4.81
CA ASN A 101 4.81 -10.27 6.10
C ASN A 101 3.30 -10.52 6.14
N ARG A 102 2.94 -11.79 6.01
CA ARG A 102 1.55 -12.24 5.98
C ARG A 102 0.79 -11.81 7.23
N THR A 103 1.41 -11.79 8.41
CA THR A 103 0.70 -11.48 9.67
C THR A 103 0.11 -10.07 9.66
N ASP A 104 0.83 -9.10 9.09
CA ASP A 104 0.45 -7.68 9.09
C ASP A 104 -0.24 -7.23 7.81
N LEU A 105 -0.32 -8.11 6.79
CA LEU A 105 -0.84 -7.75 5.47
C LEU A 105 -2.02 -8.63 4.99
N GLU A 106 -2.23 -9.84 5.54
CA GLU A 106 -3.19 -10.78 4.96
C GLU A 106 -4.67 -10.34 5.04
N PHE A 107 -4.99 -9.40 5.93
CA PHE A 107 -6.34 -8.84 6.02
C PHE A 107 -6.62 -7.79 4.94
N LEU A 108 -5.59 -7.26 4.28
CA LEU A 108 -5.71 -6.21 3.29
C LEU A 108 -6.28 -6.74 1.96
N SER A 109 -7.11 -5.94 1.32
CA SER A 109 -7.56 -6.19 -0.05
C SER A 109 -6.44 -5.91 -1.05
N ALA A 110 -6.57 -6.47 -2.26
CA ALA A 110 -5.60 -6.23 -3.32
C ALA A 110 -5.32 -4.73 -3.60
N PRO A 111 -6.31 -3.81 -3.69
CA PRO A 111 -6.01 -2.39 -3.86
C PRO A 111 -5.30 -1.76 -2.65
N ALA A 112 -5.53 -2.24 -1.43
CA ALA A 112 -4.81 -1.75 -0.25
C ALA A 112 -3.35 -2.26 -0.20
N ILE A 113 -3.07 -3.43 -0.78
CA ILE A 113 -1.71 -4.01 -0.85
C ILE A 113 -0.89 -3.39 -1.97
N LEU A 114 -1.54 -2.92 -3.04
CA LEU A 114 -0.90 -2.34 -4.22
C LEU A 114 0.23 -1.32 -3.91
N PRO A 115 0.03 -0.29 -3.07
CA PRO A 115 1.09 0.69 -2.77
C PRO A 115 2.35 0.02 -2.22
N LEU A 116 2.21 -0.89 -1.26
CA LEU A 116 3.35 -1.64 -0.71
C LEU A 116 4.06 -2.49 -1.77
N VAL A 117 3.31 -3.11 -2.69
CA VAL A 117 3.95 -3.89 -3.77
C VAL A 117 4.70 -2.98 -4.74
N VAL A 118 4.13 -1.82 -5.09
CA VAL A 118 4.79 -0.82 -5.93
C VAL A 118 6.09 -0.35 -5.28
N HIS A 119 6.04 -0.05 -3.98
CA HIS A 119 7.19 0.34 -3.18
C HIS A 119 8.34 -0.66 -3.29
N GLU A 120 8.08 -1.93 -2.99
CA GLU A 120 9.10 -2.97 -3.02
C GLU A 120 9.63 -3.24 -4.44
N ILE A 121 8.80 -3.04 -5.46
CA ILE A 121 9.25 -3.15 -6.84
C ILE A 121 10.17 -1.99 -7.21
N ALA A 122 9.91 -0.78 -6.73
CA ALA A 122 10.82 0.35 -6.94
C ALA A 122 12.24 0.03 -6.43
N HIS A 123 12.33 -0.62 -5.26
CA HIS A 123 13.61 -1.10 -4.73
C HIS A 123 14.28 -2.15 -5.63
N VAL A 124 13.54 -3.05 -6.29
CA VAL A 124 14.12 -3.96 -7.30
C VAL A 124 14.80 -3.18 -8.42
N TYR A 125 14.16 -2.12 -8.92
CA TYR A 125 14.73 -1.29 -9.97
C TYR A 125 15.94 -0.48 -9.49
N GLN A 126 15.91 0.02 -8.25
CA GLN A 126 17.06 0.70 -7.63
C GLN A 126 18.25 -0.25 -7.49
N ALA A 127 18.03 -1.46 -6.95
CA ALA A 127 19.06 -2.49 -6.82
C ALA A 127 19.63 -2.91 -8.18
N ALA A 128 18.79 -3.01 -9.21
CA ALA A 128 19.24 -3.35 -10.56
C ALA A 128 20.05 -2.24 -11.25
N ARG A 129 19.79 -0.97 -10.90
CA ARG A 129 20.51 0.20 -11.43
C ARG A 129 21.90 0.30 -10.81
N GLU A 130 21.99 0.23 -9.48
CA GLU A 130 23.21 0.43 -8.71
C GLU A 130 23.29 -0.54 -7.51
N PRO A 131 23.73 -1.80 -7.73
CA PRO A 131 23.64 -2.83 -6.70
C PRO A 131 24.50 -2.54 -5.46
N GLU A 132 25.73 -2.06 -5.67
CA GLU A 132 26.65 -1.73 -4.57
C GLU A 132 26.12 -0.59 -3.70
N THR A 133 25.59 0.45 -4.34
CA THR A 133 24.97 1.60 -3.65
C THR A 133 23.73 1.15 -2.88
N TYR A 134 22.86 0.35 -3.51
CA TYR A 134 21.65 -0.17 -2.88
C TYR A 134 21.97 -1.00 -1.63
N VAL A 135 22.94 -1.93 -1.71
CA VAL A 135 23.37 -2.71 -0.54
C VAL A 135 23.94 -1.81 0.56
N THR A 136 24.72 -0.79 0.18
CA THR A 136 25.29 0.18 1.14
C THR A 136 24.20 0.96 1.89
N SER A 137 23.05 1.21 1.26
CA SER A 137 21.94 1.93 1.89
C SER A 137 21.44 1.24 3.18
N SER A 138 21.57 -0.09 3.31
CA SER A 138 21.17 -0.83 4.51
C SER A 138 21.90 -0.43 5.80
N ILE A 139 23.06 0.23 5.67
CA ILE A 139 23.88 0.71 6.80
C ILE A 139 24.11 2.23 6.80
N ASP A 140 23.70 2.93 5.73
CA ASP A 140 23.76 4.39 5.61
C ASP A 140 22.35 4.98 5.67
N LYS A 141 22.04 5.63 6.79
CA LYS A 141 20.70 6.17 7.07
C LYS A 141 20.27 7.27 6.10
N GLU A 142 21.18 8.14 5.66
CA GLU A 142 20.79 9.24 4.77
C GLU A 142 20.56 8.70 3.36
N LEU A 143 21.40 7.76 2.91
CA LEU A 143 21.20 7.06 1.65
C LEU A 143 19.91 6.23 1.64
N ASN A 144 19.61 5.50 2.72
CA ASN A 144 18.35 4.75 2.83
C ASN A 144 17.14 5.67 2.69
N LYS A 145 17.09 6.80 3.42
CA LYS A 145 15.99 7.78 3.28
C LYS A 145 15.80 8.29 1.86
N GLU A 146 16.87 8.46 1.10
CA GLU A 146 16.77 8.87 -0.32
C GLU A 146 16.10 7.78 -1.17
N TYR A 147 16.45 6.52 -0.92
CA TYR A 147 15.88 5.36 -1.62
C TYR A 147 14.41 5.13 -1.24
N GLU A 148 14.04 5.28 0.04
CA GLU A 148 12.65 5.23 0.51
C GLU A 148 11.79 6.31 -0.17
N LYS A 149 12.31 7.55 -0.26
CA LYS A 149 11.62 8.66 -0.95
C LYS A 149 11.43 8.40 -2.45
N GLU A 150 12.45 7.85 -3.11
CA GLU A 150 12.33 7.47 -4.53
C GLU A 150 11.29 6.36 -4.71
N ALA A 151 11.25 5.37 -3.81
CA ALA A 151 10.26 4.29 -3.86
C ALA A 151 8.83 4.80 -3.62
N GLU A 152 8.61 5.66 -2.62
CA GLU A 152 7.31 6.27 -2.35
C GLU A 152 6.84 7.19 -3.49
N ALA A 153 7.77 7.87 -4.17
CA ALA A 153 7.43 8.67 -5.35
C ALA A 153 6.86 7.84 -6.50
N GLU A 154 7.19 6.55 -6.60
CA GLU A 154 6.57 5.64 -7.59
C GLU A 154 5.12 5.32 -7.21
N GLU A 155 4.79 5.19 -5.93
CA GLU A 155 3.42 4.98 -5.45
C GLU A 155 2.52 6.18 -5.77
N LYS A 156 3.05 7.41 -5.62
CA LYS A 156 2.33 8.66 -5.88
C LYS A 156 1.94 8.87 -7.34
N LYS A 157 2.43 8.04 -8.26
CA LYS A 157 1.99 8.03 -9.68
C LYS A 157 0.61 7.41 -9.86
N PHE A 158 0.15 6.62 -8.88
CA PHE A 158 -1.16 5.99 -8.87
C PHE A 158 -2.19 6.86 -8.14
N SER A 159 -3.47 6.57 -8.32
CA SER A 159 -4.53 7.27 -7.59
C SER A 159 -4.36 7.18 -6.06
N ASP A 160 -4.44 8.33 -5.37
CA ASP A 160 -4.44 8.43 -3.91
C ASP A 160 -5.51 7.56 -3.21
N GLU A 161 -6.52 7.10 -3.96
CA GLU A 161 -7.53 6.18 -3.45
C GLU A 161 -6.94 4.84 -2.96
N PHE A 162 -5.75 4.43 -3.43
CA PHE A 162 -5.06 3.25 -2.90
C PHE A 162 -4.51 3.47 -1.50
N ARG A 163 -3.84 4.60 -1.26
CA ARG A 163 -3.39 5.00 0.08
C ARG A 163 -4.58 5.12 1.03
N LYS A 164 -5.63 5.83 0.62
CA LYS A 164 -6.89 5.92 1.37
C LYS A 164 -7.45 4.55 1.75
N GLN A 165 -7.47 3.61 0.80
CA GLN A 165 -7.96 2.27 1.05
C GLN A 165 -7.07 1.50 2.03
N ASN A 166 -5.74 1.65 1.94
CA ASN A 166 -4.79 1.07 2.89
C ASN A 166 -5.03 1.58 4.31
N VAL A 167 -5.13 2.90 4.47
CA VAL A 167 -5.41 3.57 5.76
C VAL A 167 -6.73 3.08 6.35
N LEU A 168 -7.82 3.13 5.56
CA LEU A 168 -9.14 2.68 5.99
C LEU A 168 -9.12 1.24 6.51
N GLU A 169 -8.50 0.32 5.76
CA GLU A 169 -8.46 -1.09 6.12
C GLU A 169 -7.64 -1.35 7.38
N LYS A 170 -6.46 -0.72 7.52
CA LYS A 170 -5.62 -0.85 8.73
C LYS A 170 -6.34 -0.33 9.98
N VAL A 171 -6.97 0.85 9.90
CA VAL A 171 -7.70 1.45 11.02
C VAL A 171 -8.90 0.57 11.42
N LEU A 172 -9.71 0.11 10.46
CA LEU A 172 -10.86 -0.74 10.74
C LEU A 172 -10.47 -2.12 11.24
N TYR A 173 -9.38 -2.70 10.73
CA TYR A 173 -8.87 -3.98 11.24
C TYR A 173 -8.46 -3.84 12.72
N CYS A 174 -7.72 -2.79 13.06
CA CYS A 174 -7.33 -2.51 14.44
C CYS A 174 -8.54 -2.23 15.33
N TYR A 175 -9.56 -1.56 14.81
CA TYR A 175 -10.83 -1.36 15.51
C TYR A 175 -11.55 -2.67 15.79
N ASP A 176 -11.68 -3.55 14.80
CA ASP A 176 -12.39 -4.82 14.94
C ASP A 176 -11.66 -5.78 15.90
N LYS A 177 -10.33 -5.67 16.01
CA LYS A 177 -9.51 -6.51 16.90
C LYS A 177 -9.41 -5.98 18.32
N LYS A 178 -9.24 -4.65 18.49
CA LYS A 178 -8.87 -4.04 19.77
C LYS A 178 -9.75 -2.83 20.14
N GLY A 179 -10.87 -2.64 19.46
CA GLY A 179 -11.80 -1.53 19.64
C GLY A 179 -11.17 -0.17 19.33
N TRP A 180 -11.76 0.90 19.89
CA TRP A 180 -11.24 2.26 19.76
C TRP A 180 -9.76 2.41 20.15
N LYS A 181 -9.28 1.63 21.12
CA LYS A 181 -7.86 1.65 21.52
C LYS A 181 -6.93 1.21 20.38
N GLY A 182 -7.30 0.16 19.64
CA GLY A 182 -6.54 -0.29 18.48
C GLY A 182 -6.58 0.72 17.35
N ALA A 183 -7.78 1.24 17.04
CA ALA A 183 -7.97 2.24 15.99
C ALA A 183 -7.14 3.51 16.25
N LYS A 184 -7.16 4.04 17.47
CA LYS A 184 -6.35 5.21 17.87
C LYS A 184 -4.86 5.00 17.65
N LYS A 185 -4.34 3.84 18.04
CA LYS A 185 -2.92 3.50 17.84
C LYS A 185 -2.56 3.48 16.37
N MET A 186 -3.42 2.91 15.53
CA MET A 186 -3.19 2.89 14.09
C MET A 186 -3.22 4.29 13.48
N VAL A 187 -4.19 5.12 13.88
CA VAL A 187 -4.28 6.51 13.40
C VAL A 187 -3.09 7.34 13.85
N GLN A 188 -2.65 7.17 15.10
CA GLN A 188 -1.44 7.83 15.60
C GLN A 188 -0.20 7.39 14.82
N PHE A 189 -0.04 6.08 14.61
CA PHE A 189 1.06 5.54 13.82
C PHE A 189 1.07 6.13 12.40
N ALA A 190 -0.06 6.10 11.70
CA ALA A 190 -0.18 6.58 10.32
C ALA A 190 0.02 8.09 10.16
N ARG A 191 -0.22 8.87 11.23
CA ARG A 191 -0.06 10.32 11.22
C ARG A 191 1.32 10.77 11.69
N GLU A 192 1.88 10.12 12.70
CA GLU A 192 3.03 10.66 13.44
C GLU A 192 4.28 9.78 13.33
N GLU A 193 4.12 8.45 13.30
CA GLU A 193 5.23 7.51 13.49
C GLU A 193 5.74 6.91 12.17
N VAL A 194 4.87 6.76 11.16
CA VAL A 194 5.20 6.07 9.91
C VAL A 194 6.36 6.71 9.14
N LYS A 195 6.47 8.04 9.15
CA LYS A 195 7.54 8.80 8.50
C LYS A 195 8.96 8.48 9.00
N ASP A 196 9.04 7.99 10.24
CA ASP A 196 10.28 7.64 10.94
C ASP A 196 10.47 6.11 11.06
N ALA A 197 9.48 5.32 10.65
CA ALA A 197 9.55 3.86 10.65
C ALA A 197 10.53 3.36 9.57
N PHE A 198 11.05 2.14 9.75
CA PHE A 198 11.83 1.39 8.73
C PHE A 198 13.01 2.13 8.08
N GLY A 199 13.63 3.10 8.75
CA GLY A 199 14.76 3.89 8.22
C GLY A 199 14.39 5.36 7.96
N GLY A 200 13.09 5.61 7.79
CA GLY A 200 12.46 6.91 7.62
C GLY A 200 12.53 7.41 6.17
N GLY A 201 11.82 8.51 5.89
CA GLY A 201 11.75 9.09 4.55
C GLY A 201 10.37 9.02 3.89
N TYR A 202 9.42 8.35 4.53
CA TYR A 202 8.02 8.32 4.14
C TYR A 202 7.29 9.62 4.49
N ASP A 203 6.24 9.93 3.74
CA ASP A 203 5.24 10.92 4.11
C ASP A 203 4.28 10.37 5.19
N GLU A 204 3.43 11.24 5.71
CA GLU A 204 2.32 10.82 6.57
C GLU A 204 1.27 10.06 5.75
N ASP A 205 0.93 8.84 6.16
CA ASP A 205 -0.08 8.01 5.51
C ASP A 205 -1.48 8.61 5.63
N LEU A 206 -1.75 9.33 6.73
CA LEU A 206 -3.08 9.81 7.10
C LEU A 206 -3.11 11.34 7.13
N THR A 207 -3.99 11.94 6.33
CA THR A 207 -4.06 13.40 6.20
C THR A 207 -4.73 14.07 7.41
N GLU A 208 -4.51 15.37 7.57
CA GLU A 208 -5.18 16.17 8.61
C GLU A 208 -6.71 16.10 8.52
N GLU A 209 -7.26 16.01 7.32
CA GLU A 209 -8.70 15.89 7.10
C GLU A 209 -9.21 14.51 7.55
N GLU A 210 -8.55 13.44 7.11
CA GLU A 210 -8.86 12.06 7.53
C GLU A 210 -8.76 11.89 9.05
N TYR A 211 -7.80 12.56 9.68
CA TYR A 211 -7.66 12.57 11.13
C TYR A 211 -8.85 13.24 11.81
N LYS A 212 -9.29 14.41 11.34
CA LYS A 212 -10.45 15.12 11.90
C LYS A 212 -11.72 14.27 11.78
N ILE A 213 -11.90 13.57 10.67
CA ILE A 213 -13.01 12.64 10.49
C ILE A 213 -12.92 11.49 11.51
N PHE A 214 -11.73 10.93 11.72
CA PHE A 214 -11.53 9.91 12.76
C PHE A 214 -11.85 10.45 14.16
N GLN A 215 -11.41 11.66 14.51
CA GLN A 215 -11.72 12.28 15.80
C GLN A 215 -13.23 12.44 15.99
N LYS A 216 -13.94 12.93 14.96
CA LYS A 216 -15.40 13.02 14.97
C LYS A 216 -16.07 11.66 15.18
N ALA A 217 -15.66 10.65 14.42
CA ALA A 217 -16.14 9.27 14.57
C ALA A 217 -15.92 8.75 16.00
N GLU A 218 -14.79 9.09 16.60
CA GLU A 218 -14.43 8.67 17.94
C GLU A 218 -15.21 9.40 19.04
N GLU A 219 -15.47 10.70 18.88
CA GLU A 219 -16.30 11.51 19.77
C GLU A 219 -17.76 11.02 19.76
N GLU A 220 -18.31 10.77 18.56
CA GLU A 220 -19.68 10.28 18.37
C GLU A 220 -19.82 8.78 18.63
N LYS A 221 -18.70 8.07 18.85
CA LYS A 221 -18.63 6.61 19.03
C LYS A 221 -19.25 5.83 17.87
N ASP A 222 -19.14 6.39 16.66
CA ASP A 222 -19.67 5.81 15.44
C ASP A 222 -18.58 5.72 14.37
N MET A 223 -18.10 4.49 14.12
CA MET A 223 -17.08 4.23 13.12
C MET A 223 -17.60 4.40 11.69
N ASP A 224 -18.92 4.35 11.47
CA ASP A 224 -19.50 4.51 10.14
C ASP A 224 -19.25 5.92 9.59
N ILE A 225 -19.09 6.93 10.45
CA ILE A 225 -18.66 8.29 10.07
C ILE A 225 -17.31 8.26 9.32
N PHE A 226 -16.35 7.47 9.83
CA PHE A 226 -15.05 7.32 9.18
C PHE A 226 -15.19 6.55 7.87
N ILE A 227 -15.96 5.46 7.85
CA ILE A 227 -16.17 4.65 6.64
C ILE A 227 -16.84 5.47 5.53
N ASP A 228 -17.84 6.28 5.88
CA ASP A 228 -18.66 7.03 4.94
C ASP A 228 -17.87 8.14 4.25
N TYR A 229 -16.98 8.80 4.98
CA TYR A 229 -16.02 9.76 4.39
C TYR A 229 -15.24 9.15 3.22
N PHE A 230 -14.67 7.96 3.41
CA PHE A 230 -13.96 7.27 2.33
C PHE A 230 -14.90 6.81 1.22
N ILE A 231 -16.14 6.41 1.51
CA ILE A 231 -17.08 6.05 0.45
C ILE A 231 -17.42 7.26 -0.44
N ASP A 232 -17.64 8.41 0.17
CA ASP A 232 -18.04 9.63 -0.54
C ASP A 232 -16.87 10.25 -1.32
N SER A 233 -15.63 10.16 -0.82
CA SER A 233 -14.45 10.66 -1.53
C SER A 233 -14.25 10.03 -2.92
N LEU A 234 -14.74 8.81 -3.14
CA LEU A 234 -14.66 8.15 -4.45
C LEU A 234 -15.73 8.65 -5.43
N LYS A 235 -16.89 9.07 -4.92
CA LYS A 235 -18.00 9.56 -5.75
C LYS A 235 -17.67 10.92 -6.34
N GLU A 236 -17.03 11.79 -5.56
CA GLU A 236 -16.60 13.12 -6.03
C GLU A 236 -15.61 13.02 -7.20
N LYS A 237 -14.69 12.05 -7.18
CA LYS A 237 -13.81 11.77 -8.34
C LYS A 237 -14.55 11.26 -9.58
N GLU A 238 -15.57 10.41 -9.43
CA GLU A 238 -16.40 9.96 -10.55
C GLU A 238 -17.14 11.16 -11.19
N GLU A 239 -17.55 12.15 -10.41
CA GLU A 239 -18.22 13.37 -10.91
C GLU A 239 -17.26 14.38 -11.56
N GLU A 240 -15.98 14.41 -11.17
CA GLU A 240 -14.93 15.24 -11.80
C GLU A 240 -14.41 14.66 -13.13
N GLU A 241 -14.47 13.34 -13.34
CA GLU A 241 -14.08 12.70 -14.61
C GLU A 241 -15.17 12.79 -15.70
N VAL A 242 -16.43 12.99 -15.31
CA VAL A 242 -17.60 13.04 -16.21
C VAL A 242 -17.86 14.38 -16.94
N PRO A 243 -17.35 15.59 -16.56
CA PRO A 243 -17.69 16.83 -17.28
C PRO A 243 -16.86 17.06 -18.56
N THR A 244 -15.77 16.32 -18.78
CA THR A 244 -14.79 16.68 -19.84
C THR A 244 -15.01 15.94 -21.17
N LEU A 245 -15.71 14.80 -21.18
CA LEU A 245 -15.92 14.01 -22.40
C LEU A 245 -17.16 14.43 -23.23
N ILE A 246 -18.03 15.30 -22.71
CA ILE A 246 -19.27 15.69 -23.42
C ILE A 246 -19.12 17.04 -24.18
N LYS A 247 -18.01 17.77 -24.00
CA LYS A 247 -17.82 19.08 -24.67
C LYS A 247 -17.03 19.06 -25.98
N GLN A 248 -16.48 17.92 -26.43
CA GLN A 248 -15.74 17.86 -27.69
C GLN A 248 -16.51 17.34 -28.91
N GLU A 249 -17.77 16.90 -28.78
CA GLU A 249 -18.57 16.42 -29.92
C GLU A 249 -19.67 17.39 -30.42
N VAL A 250 -19.72 18.63 -29.94
CA VAL A 250 -20.79 19.59 -30.34
C VAL A 250 -20.31 20.73 -31.24
N GLU A 251 -19.01 20.87 -31.53
CA GLU A 251 -18.49 21.97 -32.39
C GLU A 251 -18.03 21.54 -33.81
N THR A 252 -18.47 20.40 -34.31
CA THR A 252 -18.37 20.09 -35.75
C THR A 252 -19.64 19.43 -36.28
N LYS A 253 -20.66 20.25 -36.52
CA LYS A 253 -21.72 19.97 -37.52
C LYS A 253 -22.05 21.23 -38.29
#